data_AF-A0A7X8U9I4-F1
#
_entry.id   AF-A0A7X8U9I4-F1
#
_cell.length_a   1.000
_cell.length_b   1.000
_cell.length_c   1.000
_cell.angle_alpha   90.00
_cell.angle_beta   90.00
_cell.angle_gamma   90.00
#
_symmetry.space_group_name_H-M   'P 1'
#
loop_
_entity.id
_entity.type
_entity.pdbx_description
1 polymer ?
#
loop_
_entity_poly.entity_id
_entity_poly.type
_entity_poly.pdbx_seq_one_letter_code
_entity_poly.pdbx_strand_id
1 'polypeptide(L)'
;MMRNDMNAQLMIKCPGCKKSRNEYNWSLKTAARYSIGADTCPTLIQVLLASLDGDEETFAGFRLVCPKCNYGINYEELEKPAAEEIRAYARAVGEEYCYFWY
;
A
#
# COMPACT_ATOMS: atom_id res chain seq x y z
N MET A 1 5.57 17.55 3.53
CA MET A 1 4.79 16.54 4.27
C MET A 1 3.96 15.85 3.21
N MET A 2 4.26 14.60 2.87
CA MET A 2 3.68 13.97 1.66
C MET A 2 2.18 13.65 1.78
N ARG A 3 1.65 13.54 3.00
CA ARG A 3 0.23 13.26 3.25
C ARG A 3 -0.48 14.51 3.78
N ASN A 4 -1.63 14.84 3.21
CA ASN A 4 -2.49 15.95 3.64
C ASN A 4 -3.13 15.65 5.00
N ASP A 5 -3.84 14.53 5.14
CA ASP A 5 -4.35 14.04 6.42
C ASP A 5 -3.47 12.91 6.98
N MET A 6 -2.75 13.23 8.05
CA MET A 6 -1.90 12.29 8.79
C MET A 6 -2.69 11.24 9.58
N ASN A 7 -3.94 11.55 9.92
CA ASN A 7 -4.83 10.68 10.70
C ASN A 7 -5.68 9.77 9.82
N ALA A 8 -5.75 10.01 8.50
CA ALA A 8 -6.44 9.11 7.58
C ALA A 8 -5.87 7.68 7.70
N GLN A 9 -6.77 6.69 7.67
CA GLN A 9 -6.42 5.28 7.78
C GLN A 9 -7.15 4.47 6.72
N LEU A 10 -6.43 3.53 6.12
CA LEU A 10 -6.99 2.45 5.33
C LEU A 10 -6.50 1.14 5.94
N MET A 11 -7.38 0.40 6.58
CA MET A 11 -7.00 -0.76 7.39
C MET A 11 -6.93 -2.02 6.55
N ILE A 12 -5.74 -2.59 6.42
CA ILE A 12 -5.47 -3.76 5.59
C ILE A 12 -5.11 -4.95 6.48
N LYS A 13 -5.82 -6.07 6.26
CA LYS A 13 -5.69 -7.29 7.04
C LYS A 13 -4.63 -8.22 6.43
N CYS A 14 -3.67 -8.63 7.26
CA CYS A 14 -2.66 -9.60 6.84
C CYS A 14 -3.27 -11.01 6.70
N PRO A 15 -3.11 -11.70 5.55
CA PRO A 15 -3.59 -13.08 5.38
C PRO A 15 -2.86 -14.08 6.30
N GLY A 16 -1.61 -13.82 6.68
CA GLY A 16 -0.84 -14.68 7.59
C GLY A 16 -1.24 -14.50 9.06
N CYS A 17 -0.91 -13.35 9.66
CA CYS A 17 -1.14 -13.12 11.10
C CYS A 17 -2.55 -12.61 11.45
N LYS A 18 -3.41 -12.38 10.46
CA LYS A 18 -4.81 -11.92 10.59
C LYS A 18 -4.99 -10.56 11.29
N LYS A 19 -3.90 -9.82 11.54
CA LYS A 19 -3.95 -8.47 12.14
C LYS A 19 -4.11 -7.41 11.07
N SER A 20 -4.96 -6.42 11.34
CA SER A 20 -5.15 -5.24 10.49
C SER A 20 -4.17 -4.13 10.85
N ARG A 21 -3.61 -3.48 9.84
CA ARG A 21 -2.69 -2.34 9.98
C ARG A 21 -2.96 -1.32 8.89
N ASN A 22 -2.66 -0.06 9.18
CA ASN A 22 -2.85 1.03 8.22
C ASN A 22 -1.98 0.78 6.98
N GLU A 23 -2.53 1.06 5.80
CA GLU A 23 -1.85 1.06 4.51
C GLU A 23 -0.49 1.77 4.61
N TYR A 24 -0.43 2.94 5.25
CA TYR A 24 0.82 3.68 5.45
C TYR A 24 1.92 2.83 6.11
N ASN A 25 1.57 1.99 7.10
CA ASN A 25 2.55 1.10 7.74
C ASN A 25 3.01 -0.03 6.81
N TRP A 26 2.12 -0.52 5.95
CA TRP A 26 2.48 -1.51 4.92
C TRP A 26 3.44 -0.91 3.90
N SER A 27 3.16 0.31 3.42
CA SER A 27 4.01 1.07 2.51
C SER A 27 5.40 1.28 3.08
N LEU A 28 5.51 1.84 4.28
CA LEU A 28 6.81 2.05 4.93
C LEU A 28 7.58 0.75 5.16
N LYS A 29 6.90 -0.32 5.58
CA LYS A 29 7.58 -1.58 5.86
C LYS A 29 8.10 -2.25 4.59
N THR A 30 7.32 -2.18 3.52
CA THR A 30 7.67 -2.74 2.21
C THR A 30 8.81 -1.94 1.60
N ALA A 31 8.73 -0.61 1.61
CA ALA A 31 9.82 0.27 1.19
C ALA A 31 11.11 0.00 1.97
N ALA A 32 11.06 -0.12 3.29
CA ALA A 32 12.24 -0.43 4.10
C ALA A 32 12.90 -1.79 3.76
N ARG A 33 12.17 -2.70 3.09
CA ARG A 33 12.68 -4.02 2.69
C ARG A 33 13.24 -4.02 1.26
N TYR A 34 12.66 -3.22 0.37
CA TYR A 34 12.85 -3.29 -1.08
C TYR A 34 13.39 -2.03 -1.72
N SER A 35 13.27 -0.86 -1.09
CA SER A 35 13.92 0.37 -1.56
C SER A 35 15.39 0.34 -1.13
N ILE A 36 16.27 -0.08 -2.05
CA ILE A 36 17.71 -0.23 -1.82
C ILE A 36 18.46 0.51 -2.93
N GLY A 37 19.18 1.57 -2.57
CA GLY A 37 19.99 2.32 -3.52
C GLY A 37 19.13 3.13 -4.48
N ALA A 38 19.15 2.78 -5.78
CA ALA A 38 18.35 3.44 -6.81
C ALA A 38 16.98 2.76 -7.03
N ASP A 39 16.76 1.58 -6.45
CA ASP A 39 15.49 0.87 -6.55
C ASP A 39 14.48 1.54 -5.63
N THR A 40 13.40 2.08 -6.20
CA THR A 40 12.33 2.74 -5.44
C THR A 40 11.09 1.85 -5.33
N CYS A 41 10.36 1.95 -4.22
CA CYS A 41 9.17 1.15 -3.96
C CYS A 41 7.90 2.02 -4.00
N PRO A 42 6.85 1.65 -4.75
CA PRO A 42 5.60 2.41 -4.75
C PRO A 42 4.91 2.32 -3.38
N THR A 43 4.02 3.26 -3.11
CA THR A 43 3.08 3.10 -1.99
C THR A 43 2.05 2.01 -2.29
N LEU A 44 1.52 1.34 -1.27
CA LEU A 44 0.45 0.37 -1.44
C LEU A 44 -0.83 1.04 -1.93
N ILE A 45 -1.11 2.29 -1.54
CA ILE A 45 -2.25 3.03 -2.10
C ILE A 45 -2.12 3.25 -3.62
N GLN A 46 -0.92 3.49 -4.14
CA GLN A 46 -0.69 3.59 -5.58
C GLN A 46 -1.05 2.29 -6.30
N VAL A 47 -0.61 1.14 -5.76
CA VAL A 47 -0.91 -0.18 -6.33
C VAL A 47 -2.40 -0.51 -6.24
N LEU A 48 -3.06 -0.15 -5.13
CA LEU A 48 -4.51 -0.30 -4.96
C LEU A 48 -5.30 0.53 -5.98
N LEU A 49 -4.90 1.78 -6.22
CA LEU A 49 -5.55 2.64 -7.21
C LEU A 49 -5.37 2.11 -8.63
N ALA A 50 -4.16 1.68 -8.99
CA ALA A 50 -3.89 1.09 -10.30
C ALA A 50 -4.75 -0.16 -10.56
N SER A 51 -4.93 -1.02 -9.56
CA SER A 51 -5.82 -2.18 -9.67
C SER A 51 -7.30 -1.79 -9.84
N LEU A 52 -7.75 -0.69 -9.23
CA LEU A 52 -9.13 -0.20 -9.45
C LEU A 52 -9.34 0.39 -10.84
N ASP A 53 -8.30 0.96 -11.44
CA ASP A 53 -8.37 1.65 -12.72
C ASP A 53 -7.99 0.72 -13.90
N GLY A 54 -7.75 -0.56 -13.63
CA GLY A 54 -7.46 -1.60 -14.64
C GLY A 54 -6.00 -1.66 -15.09
N ASP A 55 -5.09 -1.04 -14.36
CA ASP A 55 -3.65 -0.96 -14.64
C ASP A 55 -2.83 -1.83 -13.66
N GLU A 56 -3.35 -3.02 -13.35
CA GLU A 56 -2.69 -3.93 -12.41
C GLU A 56 -1.40 -4.57 -12.97
N GLU A 57 -1.26 -4.65 -14.30
CA GLU A 57 -0.07 -5.20 -14.96
C GLU A 57 1.19 -4.40 -14.63
N THR A 58 1.06 -3.08 -14.41
CA THR A 58 2.16 -2.20 -14.00
C THR A 58 2.81 -2.65 -12.69
N PHE A 59 2.05 -3.33 -11.82
CA PHE A 59 2.52 -3.81 -10.52
C PHE A 59 2.47 -5.35 -10.40
N ALA A 60 2.51 -6.06 -11.53
CA ALA A 60 2.49 -7.51 -11.54
C ALA A 60 3.65 -8.10 -10.70
N GLY A 61 3.34 -9.03 -9.79
CA GLY A 61 4.34 -9.63 -8.91
C GLY A 61 4.79 -8.72 -7.75
N PHE A 62 4.09 -7.61 -7.50
CA PHE A 62 4.37 -6.74 -6.36
C PHE A 62 4.28 -7.50 -5.04
N ARG A 63 5.32 -7.36 -4.21
CA ARG A 63 5.42 -8.04 -2.92
C ARG A 63 5.36 -7.05 -1.78
N LEU A 64 4.55 -7.40 -0.79
CA LEU A 64 4.35 -6.64 0.43
C LEU A 64 5.05 -7.31 1.61
N VAL A 65 5.46 -6.51 2.59
CA VAL A 65 5.93 -7.03 3.88
C VAL A 65 4.95 -6.64 4.97
N CYS A 66 4.39 -7.63 5.67
CA CYS A 66 3.46 -7.35 6.76
C CYS A 66 4.17 -6.55 7.88
N PRO A 67 3.66 -5.37 8.26
CA PRO A 67 4.27 -4.56 9.31
C PRO A 67 4.19 -5.19 10.71
N LYS A 68 3.37 -6.22 10.90
CA LYS A 68 3.26 -6.92 12.19
C LYS A 68 4.09 -8.20 12.28
N CYS A 69 3.97 -9.11 11.32
CA CYS A 69 4.67 -10.40 11.37
C CYS A 69 5.91 -10.48 10.48
N ASN A 70 6.23 -9.42 9.73
CA ASN A 70 7.37 -9.34 8.80
C ASN A 70 7.37 -10.39 7.67
N TYR A 71 6.26 -11.10 7.47
CA TYR A 71 6.14 -12.08 6.40
C TYR A 71 5.88 -11.39 5.06
N GLY A 72 6.51 -11.91 4.00
CA GLY A 72 6.34 -11.46 2.62
C GLY A 72 5.06 -12.05 2.01
N ILE A 73 4.25 -11.20 1.40
CA ILE A 73 2.92 -11.52 0.86
C ILE A 73 2.88 -11.04 -0.59
N ASN A 74 2.34 -11.85 -1.49
CA ASN A 74 2.07 -11.39 -2.85
C ASN A 74 0.83 -10.50 -2.83
N TYR A 75 0.83 -9.40 -3.57
CA TYR A 75 -0.28 -8.44 -3.58
C TYR A 75 -1.63 -9.10 -3.93
N GLU A 76 -1.60 -10.11 -4.79
CA GLU A 76 -2.76 -10.89 -5.24
C GLU A 76 -3.37 -11.74 -4.11
N GLU A 77 -2.62 -12.04 -3.05
CA GLU A 77 -3.10 -12.78 -1.87
C GLU A 77 -3.75 -11.86 -0.83
N LEU A 78 -3.71 -10.54 -1.04
CA LEU A 78 -4.26 -9.56 -0.13
C LEU A 78 -5.78 -9.47 -0.28
N GLU A 79 -6.49 -9.49 0.84
CA GLU A 79 -7.90 -9.08 0.88
C GLU A 79 -7.94 -7.56 0.66
N LYS A 80 -8.35 -7.14 -0.55
CA LYS A 80 -8.39 -5.73 -0.95
C LYS A 80 -9.58 -5.04 -0.24
N PRO A 81 -9.40 -3.83 0.33
CA PRO A 81 -10.51 -3.02 0.84
C PRO A 81 -11.52 -2.68 -0.26
N ALA A 82 -12.71 -2.21 0.11
CA ALA A 82 -13.70 -1.81 -0.87
C ALA A 82 -13.22 -0.60 -1.69
N ALA A 83 -13.63 -0.52 -2.95
CA ALA A 83 -13.23 0.57 -3.85
C ALA A 83 -13.56 1.96 -3.28
N GLU A 84 -14.70 2.09 -2.59
CA GLU A 84 -15.10 3.34 -1.93
C GLU A 84 -14.14 3.75 -0.81
N GLU A 85 -13.68 2.79 0.02
CA GLU A 85 -12.73 3.03 1.10
C GLU A 85 -11.37 3.47 0.55
N ILE A 86 -10.91 2.83 -0.51
CA ILE A 86 -9.66 3.17 -1.20
C ILE A 86 -9.74 4.60 -1.75
N ARG A 87 -10.80 4.94 -2.49
CA ARG A 87 -10.98 6.28 -3.07
C ARG A 87 -11.17 7.36 -2.00
N ALA A 88 -11.85 7.06 -0.90
CA ALA A 88 -11.98 7.97 0.25
C ALA A 88 -10.64 8.23 0.91
N TYR A 89 -9.85 7.17 1.15
CA TYR A 89 -8.51 7.29 1.72
C TYR A 89 -7.59 8.12 0.82
N ALA A 90 -7.55 7.83 -0.48
CA ALA A 90 -6.75 8.55 -1.47
C ALA A 90 -7.04 10.06 -1.47
N ARG A 91 -8.33 10.44 -1.43
CA ARG A 91 -8.73 11.85 -1.31
C ARG A 91 -8.24 12.50 -0.02
N ALA A 92 -8.27 11.78 1.10
CA ALA A 92 -7.84 12.31 2.39
C ALA A 92 -6.32 12.50 2.49
N VAL A 93 -5.53 11.56 1.96
CA VAL A 93 -4.07 11.62 2.01
C VAL A 93 -3.45 12.51 0.94
N GLY A 94 -4.17 12.77 -0.16
CA GLY A 94 -3.73 13.66 -1.23
C GLY A 94 -2.93 12.97 -2.34
N GLU A 95 -2.92 13.59 -3.52
CA GLU A 95 -2.32 13.02 -4.74
C GLU A 95 -0.82 12.79 -4.63
N GLU A 96 -0.08 13.69 -3.96
CA GLU A 96 1.38 13.55 -3.80
C GLU A 96 1.75 12.19 -3.19
N TYR A 97 1.03 11.75 -2.17
CA TYR A 97 1.23 10.43 -1.57
C TYR A 97 0.78 9.28 -2.48
N CYS A 98 -0.32 9.48 -3.21
CA CYS A 98 -0.92 8.44 -4.05
C CYS A 98 -0.06 8.04 -5.25
N TYR A 99 0.87 8.89 -5.69
CA TYR A 99 1.79 8.64 -6.79
C TYR A 99 3.27 8.59 -6.36
N PHE A 100 3.51 8.47 -5.05
CA PHE A 100 4.85 8.52 -4.49
C PHE A 100 5.60 7.18 -4.59
N TRP A 101 6.89 7.27 -4.87
CA TRP A 101 7.84 6.16 -4.85
C TRP A 101 8.92 6.43 -3.79
N TYR A 102 9.09 5.49 -2.85
CA TYR A 102 10.06 5.54 -1.74
C TYR A 102 11.47 5.17 -2.15
#